data_AF-A0A946SI02-F1
#
_entry.id   AF-A0A946SI02-F1
#
_cell.length_a   1.000
_cell.length_b   1.000
_cell.length_c   1.000
_cell.angle_alpha   90.00
_cell.angle_beta   90.00
_cell.angle_gamma   90.00
#
_symmetry.space_group_name_H-M   'P 1'
#
loop_
_entity.id
_entity.type
_entity.pdbx_description
1 polymer ?
#
loop_
_entity_poly.entity_id
_entity_poly.type
_entity_poly.pdbx_seq_one_letter_code
_entity_poly.pdbx_strand_id
1 'polypeptide(L)'
;MSSSENNLAIVAAAERASIFKPIEDRLLSLQNDKRLGLSFEKNTISNKNDSVTINTGALKISVRAFVSKHPNTGAVINPLPISVAIWKEQDFQLNEGCETPQEKAFNTRDFSSYDDALSYVFKEIERSS
;
A
#
# COMPACT_ATOMS: atom_id res chain seq x y z
N MET A 1 -24.81 12.06 -2.41
CA MET A 1 -23.61 12.77 -1.96
C MET A 1 -23.77 14.23 -2.33
N SER A 2 -23.58 15.12 -1.36
CA SER A 2 -23.59 16.57 -1.58
C SER A 2 -22.34 17.01 -2.36
N SER A 3 -22.40 18.17 -3.01
CA SER A 3 -21.27 18.72 -3.78
C SER A 3 -20.01 18.97 -2.92
N SER A 4 -20.18 19.25 -1.63
CA SER A 4 -19.09 19.44 -0.67
C SER A 4 -18.38 18.13 -0.30
N GLU A 5 -19.13 17.05 -0.09
CA GLU A 5 -18.57 15.72 0.21
C GLU A 5 -17.75 15.17 -0.97
N ASN A 6 -18.22 15.39 -2.21
CA ASN A 6 -17.47 15.03 -3.41
C ASN A 6 -16.13 15.79 -3.48
N ASN A 7 -16.09 17.06 -3.07
CA ASN A 7 -14.87 17.85 -3.04
C ASN A 7 -13.86 17.30 -2.01
N LEU A 8 -14.32 16.94 -0.81
CA LEU A 8 -13.44 16.37 0.23
C LEU A 8 -12.87 14.99 -0.15
N ALA A 9 -13.68 14.15 -0.81
CA ALA A 9 -13.22 12.86 -1.29
C ALA A 9 -12.14 13.00 -2.39
N ILE A 10 -12.28 13.99 -3.27
CA ILE A 10 -11.26 14.33 -4.28
C ILE A 10 -9.96 14.79 -3.62
N VAL A 11 -10.04 15.66 -2.60
CA VAL A 11 -8.86 16.12 -1.85
C VAL A 11 -8.15 14.95 -1.18
N ALA A 12 -8.88 14.09 -0.48
CA ALA A 12 -8.35 12.90 0.16
C ALA A 12 -7.68 11.93 -0.84
N ALA A 13 -8.31 11.70 -2.00
CA ALA A 13 -7.77 10.84 -3.04
C ALA A 13 -6.50 11.43 -3.69
N ALA A 14 -6.43 12.75 -3.85
CA ALA A 14 -5.26 13.45 -4.35
C ALA A 14 -4.10 13.40 -3.35
N GLU A 15 -4.37 13.54 -2.05
CA GLU A 15 -3.35 13.43 -0.99
C GLU A 15 -2.73 12.03 -0.98
N ARG A 16 -3.55 10.97 -0.98
CA ARG A 16 -3.08 9.57 -1.04
C ARG A 16 -2.15 9.34 -2.24
N ALA A 17 -2.56 9.79 -3.42
CA ALA A 17 -1.74 9.69 -4.63
C ALA A 17 -0.43 10.48 -4.50
N SER A 18 -0.44 11.64 -3.84
CA SER A 18 0.77 12.43 -3.59
C SER A 18 1.73 11.74 -2.63
N ILE A 19 1.22 11.11 -1.56
CA ILE A 19 2.02 10.34 -0.60
C ILE A 19 2.64 9.11 -1.29
N PHE A 20 1.86 8.45 -2.17
CA PHE A 20 2.30 7.25 -2.86
C PHE A 20 3.26 7.50 -4.02
N LYS A 21 3.22 8.68 -4.65
CA LYS A 21 4.02 9.00 -5.84
C LYS A 21 5.52 8.68 -5.72
N PRO A 22 6.24 9.09 -4.67
CA PRO A 22 7.66 8.74 -4.53
C PRO A 22 7.91 7.22 -4.39
N ILE A 23 6.96 6.49 -3.80
CA ILE A 23 7.02 5.01 -3.71
C ILE A 23 6.86 4.41 -5.10
N GLU A 24 5.86 4.86 -5.86
CA GLU A 24 5.64 4.45 -7.25
C GLU A 24 6.89 4.66 -8.10
N ASP A 25 7.46 5.87 -8.09
CA ASP A 25 8.61 6.23 -8.92
C ASP A 25 9.84 5.35 -8.62
N ARG A 26 10.04 5.00 -7.34
CA ARG A 26 11.12 4.09 -6.93
C ARG A 26 10.87 2.66 -7.37
N LEU A 27 9.64 2.15 -7.22
CA LEU A 27 9.30 0.77 -7.59
C LEU A 27 9.25 0.54 -9.10
N LEU A 28 8.95 1.57 -9.89
CA LEU A 28 9.01 1.49 -11.36
C LEU A 28 10.40 1.12 -11.88
N SER A 29 11.47 1.40 -11.13
CA SER A 29 12.82 0.95 -11.48
C SER A 29 12.97 -0.59 -11.49
N LEU A 30 12.09 -1.30 -10.77
CA LEU A 30 12.07 -2.76 -10.65
C LEU A 30 11.12 -3.43 -11.66
N GLN A 31 10.36 -2.67 -12.46
CA GLN A 31 9.30 -3.22 -13.33
C GLN A 31 9.79 -4.26 -14.35
N ASN A 32 11.08 -4.21 -14.69
CA ASN A 32 11.71 -5.11 -15.66
C ASN A 32 12.37 -6.33 -15.02
N ASP A 33 12.41 -6.42 -13.68
CA ASP A 33 12.90 -7.61 -12.99
C ASP A 33 11.88 -8.73 -13.14
N LYS A 34 12.20 -9.72 -13.97
CA LYS A 34 11.32 -10.87 -14.25
C LYS A 34 11.03 -11.74 -13.04
N ARG A 35 11.77 -11.59 -11.94
CA ARG A 35 11.54 -12.29 -10.67
C ARG A 35 10.40 -11.66 -9.88
N LEU A 36 10.04 -10.41 -10.19
CA LEU A 36 9.05 -9.63 -9.46
C LEU A 36 7.80 -9.38 -10.31
N GLY A 37 6.63 -9.58 -9.71
CA GLY A 37 5.36 -9.13 -10.27
C GLY A 37 4.90 -7.86 -9.58
N LEU A 38 4.88 -6.72 -10.27
CA LEU A 38 4.36 -5.45 -9.73
C LEU A 38 2.97 -5.17 -10.29
N SER A 39 1.99 -4.96 -9.39
CA SER A 39 0.62 -4.60 -9.75
C SER A 39 0.22 -3.33 -9.02
N PHE A 40 0.17 -2.21 -9.75
CA PHE A 40 -0.27 -0.93 -9.21
C PHE A 40 -1.79 -0.81 -9.24
N GLU A 41 -2.36 -0.29 -8.16
CA GLU A 41 -3.79 -0.12 -7.97
C GLU A 41 -4.19 1.35 -8.06
N LYS A 42 -5.09 1.67 -8.99
CA LYS A 42 -5.64 3.01 -9.17
C LYS A 42 -6.79 3.29 -8.22
N ASN A 43 -6.73 4.45 -7.59
CA ASN A 43 -7.88 5.04 -6.91
C ASN A 43 -8.95 5.44 -7.94
N THR A 44 -10.20 5.04 -7.72
CA THR A 44 -11.32 5.33 -8.64
C THR A 44 -11.72 6.81 -8.69
N ILE A 45 -11.37 7.60 -7.67
CA ILE A 45 -11.70 9.02 -7.58
C ILE A 45 -10.62 9.86 -8.27
N SER A 46 -9.34 9.61 -7.96
CA SER A 46 -8.23 10.41 -8.52
C SER A 46 -7.66 9.86 -9.83
N ASN A 47 -8.01 8.63 -10.22
CA ASN A 47 -7.42 7.88 -11.34
C ASN A 47 -5.88 7.74 -11.28
N LYS A 48 -5.30 7.90 -10.09
CA LYS A 48 -3.87 7.77 -9.81
C LYS A 48 -3.62 6.56 -8.92
N ASN A 49 -2.41 6.01 -8.99
CA ASN A 49 -2.01 4.90 -8.12
C ASN A 49 -1.87 5.40 -6.68
N ASP A 50 -2.40 4.63 -5.73
CA ASP A 50 -2.22 4.87 -4.30
C ASP A 50 -1.82 3.60 -3.53
N SER A 51 -1.61 2.51 -4.26
CA SER A 51 -1.13 1.25 -3.73
C SER A 51 -0.47 0.39 -4.81
N VAL A 52 0.31 -0.58 -4.36
CA VAL A 52 0.95 -1.59 -5.19
C VAL A 52 1.02 -2.91 -4.44
N THR A 53 0.85 -4.00 -5.17
CA THR A 53 1.19 -5.34 -4.71
C THR A 53 2.42 -5.84 -5.47
N ILE A 54 3.43 -6.29 -4.73
CA ILE A 54 4.68 -6.86 -5.22
C ILE A 54 4.65 -8.36 -4.90
N ASN A 55 4.80 -9.19 -5.93
CA ASN A 55 4.93 -10.63 -5.80
C ASN A 55 6.39 -11.03 -6.04
N THR A 56 6.99 -11.70 -5.07
CA THR A 56 8.38 -12.21 -5.12
C THR A 56 8.45 -13.70 -5.45
N GLY A 57 7.29 -14.33 -5.69
CA GLY A 57 7.12 -15.79 -5.77
C GLY A 57 6.83 -16.40 -4.40
N ALA A 58 7.67 -16.13 -3.39
CA ALA A 58 7.51 -16.66 -2.04
C ALA A 58 6.61 -15.80 -1.14
N LEU A 59 6.65 -14.47 -1.33
CA LEU A 59 5.92 -13.49 -0.54
C LEU A 59 5.11 -12.56 -1.43
N LYS A 60 3.97 -12.10 -0.92
CA LYS A 60 3.24 -10.93 -1.41
C LYS A 60 3.46 -9.77 -0.43
N ILE A 61 3.80 -8.62 -0.99
CA ILE A 61 4.04 -7.37 -0.26
C ILE A 61 3.08 -6.33 -0.82
N SER A 62 2.18 -5.79 0.01
CA SER A 62 1.34 -4.65 -0.36
C SER A 62 1.88 -3.38 0.28
N VAL A 63 1.98 -2.31 -0.50
CA VAL A 63 2.30 -0.96 -0.01
C VAL A 63 1.13 -0.05 -0.36
N ARG A 64 0.56 0.65 0.63
CA ARG A 64 -0.62 1.51 0.45
C ARG A 64 -0.46 2.84 1.16
N ALA A 65 -0.89 3.91 0.49
CA ALA A 65 -0.99 5.25 1.07
C ALA A 65 -2.40 5.54 1.59
N PHE A 66 -2.46 6.12 2.78
CA PHE A 66 -3.64 6.59 3.47
C PHE A 66 -3.62 8.12 3.61
N VAL A 67 -4.79 8.69 3.90
CA VAL A 67 -4.95 10.12 4.17
C VAL A 67 -4.19 10.46 5.45
N SER A 68 -3.30 11.45 5.41
CA SER A 68 -2.53 11.89 6.59
C SER A 68 -3.20 13.07 7.30
N LYS A 69 -3.91 13.91 6.53
CA LYS A 69 -4.52 15.16 7.02
C LYS A 69 -6.02 15.17 6.78
N HIS A 70 -6.76 15.73 7.72
CA HIS A 70 -8.19 15.93 7.56
C HIS A 70 -8.46 16.87 6.37
N PRO A 71 -9.24 16.46 5.36
CA PRO A 71 -9.33 17.16 4.07
C PRO A 71 -9.98 18.56 4.18
N ASN A 72 -10.70 18.83 5.27
CA ASN A 72 -11.31 20.14 5.52
C ASN A 72 -10.44 21.06 6.39
N THR A 73 -9.70 20.52 7.36
CA THR A 73 -9.04 21.33 8.41
C THR A 73 -7.52 21.32 8.29
N GLY A 74 -6.94 20.40 7.51
CA GLY A 74 -5.50 20.21 7.40
C GLY A 74 -4.83 19.60 8.64
N ALA A 75 -5.61 19.33 9.72
CA ALA A 75 -5.10 18.71 10.94
C ALA A 75 -4.56 17.30 10.64
N VAL A 76 -3.41 16.94 11.20
CA VAL A 76 -2.86 15.59 11.07
C VAL A 76 -3.78 14.61 11.78
N ILE A 77 -4.30 13.62 11.04
CA ILE A 77 -5.19 12.55 11.53
C ILE A 77 -4.52 11.18 11.46
N ASN A 78 -3.52 11.01 10.61
CA ASN A 78 -2.69 9.81 10.55
C ASN A 78 -1.21 10.21 10.39
N PRO A 79 -0.39 10.09 11.45
CA PRO A 79 1.04 10.40 11.38
C PRO A 79 1.86 9.33 10.63
N LEU A 80 1.30 8.15 10.38
CA LEU A 80 1.93 7.02 9.69
C LEU A 80 1.12 6.63 8.45
N PRO A 81 1.09 7.46 7.39
CA PRO A 81 0.15 7.29 6.29
C PRO A 81 0.53 6.19 5.29
N ILE A 82 1.65 5.49 5.48
CA ILE A 82 2.09 4.45 4.56
C ILE A 82 2.05 3.12 5.30
N SER A 83 1.26 2.16 4.81
CA SER A 83 1.21 0.81 5.37
C SER A 83 1.87 -0.18 4.43
N VAL A 84 2.70 -1.07 4.98
CA VAL A 84 3.29 -2.20 4.29
C VAL A 84 2.79 -3.48 4.95
N ALA A 85 2.08 -4.32 4.19
CA ALA A 85 1.60 -5.62 4.64
C ALA A 85 2.32 -6.74 3.87
N ILE A 86 2.78 -7.77 4.59
CA ILE A 86 3.53 -8.90 4.00
C ILE A 86 2.88 -10.20 4.43
N TRP A 87 2.70 -11.11 3.47
CA TRP A 87 2.13 -12.44 3.73
C TRP A 87 2.62 -13.48 2.71
N LYS A 88 2.51 -14.77 3.04
CA LYS A 88 2.67 -15.87 2.09
C LYS A 88 1.31 -16.28 1.54
N GLU A 89 1.28 -16.74 0.30
CA GLU A 89 0.04 -17.24 -0.32
C GLU A 89 -0.51 -18.48 0.41
N GLN A 90 0.36 -19.26 1.04
CA GLN A 90 0.00 -20.45 1.83
C GLN A 90 -0.65 -20.09 3.18
N ASP A 91 -0.48 -18.87 3.68
CA ASP A 91 -1.08 -18.45 4.97
C ASP A 91 -2.62 -18.32 4.88
N PHE A 92 -3.18 -18.46 3.67
CA PHE A 92 -4.62 -18.41 3.37
C PHE A 92 -5.20 -19.78 3.00
N GLN A 93 -4.46 -20.88 3.17
CA GLN A 93 -5.03 -22.22 3.03
C GLN A 93 -5.98 -22.50 4.20
N LEU A 94 -7.24 -22.13 4.00
CA LEU A 94 -8.34 -22.45 4.89
C LEU A 94 -8.65 -23.95 4.71
N ASN A 95 -8.36 -24.74 5.74
CA ASN A 95 -8.74 -26.16 5.79
C ASN A 95 -10.24 -26.26 6.09
N GLU A 96 -11.07 -26.10 5.06
CA GLU A 96 -12.54 -26.23 5.10
C GLU A 96 -13.28 -25.31 6.09
N GLY A 97 -14.30 -24.61 5.58
CA GLY A 97 -15.15 -23.73 6.38
C GLY A 97 -14.68 -22.27 6.39
N CYS A 98 -15.61 -21.36 6.64
CA CYS A 98 -15.47 -19.90 6.60
C CYS A 98 -14.52 -19.32 7.67
N GLU A 99 -13.39 -19.96 7.95
CA GLU A 99 -12.39 -19.43 8.87
C GLU A 99 -11.80 -18.16 8.27
N THR A 100 -11.82 -17.09 9.06
CA THR A 100 -11.08 -15.88 8.72
C THR A 100 -9.60 -16.20 8.90
N PRO A 101 -8.74 -15.94 7.90
CA PRO A 101 -7.30 -16.10 8.06
C PRO A 101 -6.84 -15.42 9.35
N GLN A 102 -6.01 -16.09 10.15
CA GLN A 102 -5.57 -15.52 11.43
C GLN A 102 -4.89 -14.17 11.17
N GLU A 103 -5.19 -13.12 11.95
CA GLU A 103 -4.54 -11.80 11.81
C GLU A 103 -2.99 -11.89 11.82
N LYS A 104 -2.45 -12.94 12.45
CA LYS A 104 -1.01 -13.28 12.46
C LYS A 104 -0.43 -13.66 11.08
N ALA A 105 -1.27 -13.91 10.07
CA ALA A 105 -0.87 -14.18 8.69
C ALA A 105 -0.29 -12.95 7.99
N PHE A 106 -0.61 -11.74 8.48
CA PHE A 106 -0.10 -10.49 7.92
C PHE A 106 0.92 -9.85 8.87
N ASN A 107 2.15 -9.66 8.40
CA ASN A 107 3.10 -8.76 9.05
C ASN A 107 2.90 -7.36 8.48
N THR A 108 2.06 -6.57 9.16
CA THR A 108 1.74 -5.19 8.79
C THR A 108 2.57 -4.19 9.60
N ARG A 109 3.12 -3.19 8.93
CA ARG A 109 3.86 -2.08 9.56
C ARG A 109 3.52 -0.75 8.88
N ASP A 110 3.38 0.28 9.69
CA ASP A 110 3.06 1.63 9.22
C ASP A 110 4.26 2.58 9.37
N PHE A 111 4.36 3.53 8.45
CA PHE A 111 5.52 4.42 8.30
C PHE A 111 5.08 5.87 8.09
N SER A 112 5.82 6.80 8.69
CA SER A 112 5.70 8.24 8.44
C SER A 112 6.43 8.69 7.17
N SER A 113 7.43 7.92 6.72
CA SER A 113 8.34 8.27 5.62
C SER A 113 8.29 7.21 4.51
N TYR A 114 8.30 7.67 3.26
CA TYR A 114 8.39 6.77 2.11
C TYR A 114 9.75 6.09 2.02
N ASP A 115 10.84 6.74 2.47
CA ASP A 115 12.18 6.16 2.45
C ASP A 115 12.29 4.97 3.41
N ASP A 116 11.70 5.09 4.61
CA ASP A 116 11.68 4.01 5.60
C ASP A 116 10.82 2.83 5.11
N ALA A 117 9.65 3.14 4.53
CA ALA A 117 8.76 2.12 3.97
C ALA A 117 9.43 1.37 2.81
N LEU A 118 10.09 2.08 1.88
CA LEU A 118 10.83 1.48 0.78
C LEU A 118 12.03 0.67 1.25
N SER A 119 12.78 1.17 2.23
CA SER A 119 13.91 0.44 2.83
C SER A 119 13.44 -0.88 3.45
N TYR A 120 12.28 -0.88 4.11
CA TYR A 120 11.67 -2.10 4.62
C TYR A 120 11.24 -3.04 3.49
N VAL A 121 10.56 -2.54 2.46
CA VAL A 121 10.13 -3.33 1.29
C VAL A 121 11.31 -3.98 0.57
N PHE A 122 12.37 -3.24 0.26
CA PHE A 122 13.53 -3.78 -0.45
C PHE A 122 14.26 -4.85 0.36
N LYS A 123 14.39 -4.66 1.67
CA LYS A 123 14.95 -5.67 2.56
C LYS A 123 14.16 -6.97 2.54
N GLU A 124 12.84 -6.90 2.46
CA GLU A 124 11.98 -8.09 2.41
C GLU A 124 12.02 -8.76 1.04
N ILE A 125 12.12 -7.99 -0.05
CA ILE A 125 12.38 -8.53 -1.39
C ILE A 125 13.70 -9.29 -1.42
N GLU A 126 14.79 -8.71 -0.90
CA GLU A 126 16.10 -9.36 -0.85
C GLU A 126 16.10 -10.64 -0.02
N ARG A 127 15.34 -10.68 1.09
CA ARG A 127 15.20 -11.88 1.94
C ARG A 127 14.41 -13.00 1.28
N SER A 128 13.56 -12.67 0.33
CA SER A 128 12.69 -13.61 -0.39
C SER A 128 13.27 -14.11 -1.72
N SER A 129 14.37 -13.50 -2.17
CA SER A 129 15.05 -13.79 -3.44
C SER A 129 16.04 -14.95 -3.35
#